data_AF-A0AA96F1L9-F1
#
_entry.id   AF-A0AA96F1L9-F1
#
_cell.length_a   1.000
_cell.length_b   1.000
_cell.length_c   1.000
_cell.angle_alpha   90.00
_cell.angle_beta   90.00
_cell.angle_gamma   90.00
#
_symmetry.space_group_name_H-M   'P 1'
#
loop_
_entity.id
_entity.type
_entity.pdbx_description
1 polymer ?
#
loop_
_entity_poly.entity_id
_entity_poly.type
_entity_poly.pdbx_seq_one_letter_code
_entity_poly.pdbx_strand_id
1 'polypeptide(L)'
;MKHIKFLILFFAMTIGVQKSYAQPIRFKTSSVSFTEKDTKGNWNEWSEFVDANVLISIDARKNLITVNSNEVQSFKIKAYGEIIDNDEVNIVPFECIDNKFSKCNILVITKKKEGNRMQFYINYNEVKFVYNIYNVK
;
A
#
# COMPACT_ATOMS: atom_id res chain seq x y z
N MET A 1 48.79 11.82 24.43
CA MET A 1 47.40 11.65 24.95
C MET A 1 46.31 12.29 24.07
N LYS A 2 46.53 13.43 23.37
CA LYS A 2 45.50 14.06 22.52
C LYS A 2 45.07 13.22 21.30
N HIS A 3 46.00 12.54 20.64
CA HIS A 3 45.70 11.70 19.46
C HIS A 3 44.92 10.41 19.78
N ILE A 4 45.13 9.81 20.96
CA ILE A 4 44.37 8.65 21.44
C ILE A 4 42.91 9.02 21.72
N LYS A 5 42.64 10.21 22.27
CA LYS A 5 41.27 10.71 22.45
C LYS A 5 40.56 10.89 21.11
N PHE A 6 41.28 11.37 20.09
CA PHE A 6 40.76 11.48 18.72
C PHE A 6 40.47 10.12 18.08
N LEU A 7 41.34 9.13 18.29
CA LEU A 7 41.14 7.77 17.79
C LEU A 7 39.93 7.07 18.43
N ILE A 8 39.73 7.25 19.74
CA ILE A 8 38.55 6.72 20.46
C ILE A 8 37.27 7.39 19.97
N LEU A 9 37.30 8.70 19.73
CA LEU A 9 36.17 9.44 19.16
C LEU A 9 35.84 8.96 17.74
N PHE A 10 36.85 8.71 16.91
CA PHE A 10 36.67 8.19 15.56
C PHE A 10 36.10 6.76 15.57
N PHE A 11 36.58 5.90 16.48
CA PHE A 11 36.06 4.55 16.67
C PHE A 11 34.60 4.56 17.12
N ALA A 12 34.24 5.41 18.09
CA ALA A 12 32.85 5.54 18.57
C ALA A 12 31.88 5.98 17.45
N MET A 13 32.35 6.81 16.51
CA MET A 13 31.53 7.30 15.40
C MET A 13 31.24 6.21 14.35
N THR A 14 32.11 5.20 14.20
CA THR A 14 31.89 4.06 13.29
C THR A 14 30.85 3.05 13.80
N ILE A 15 30.64 2.98 15.12
CA ILE A 15 29.68 2.05 15.76
C ILE A 15 28.24 2.62 15.72
N GLY A 16 28.10 3.92 15.43
CA GLY A 16 26.81 4.64 15.40
C GLY A 16 25.96 4.43 14.14
N VAL A 17 26.45 3.73 13.12
CA VAL A 17 25.69 3.51 11.87
C VAL A 17 24.66 2.39 12.07
N GLN A 18 23.55 2.72 12.72
CA GLN A 18 22.41 1.82 12.87
C GLN A 18 21.61 1.79 11.56
N LYS A 19 21.25 0.59 11.08
CA LYS A 19 20.30 0.46 9.98
C LYS A 19 18.92 0.91 10.47
N SER A 20 18.49 2.10 10.05
CA SER A 20 17.11 2.54 10.26
C SER A 20 16.17 1.72 9.39
N TYR A 21 15.12 1.18 9.98
CA TYR A 21 14.12 0.38 9.26
C TYR A 21 12.83 1.17 9.13
N ALA A 22 12.33 1.33 7.90
CA ALA A 22 10.98 1.80 7.67
C ALA A 22 9.96 0.77 8.21
N GLN A 23 9.05 1.23 9.05
CA GLN A 23 7.94 0.41 9.54
C GLN A 23 6.95 0.16 8.37
N PRO A 24 6.27 -1.00 8.36
CA PRO A 24 5.17 -1.23 7.41
C PRO A 24 4.09 -0.17 7.59
N ILE A 25 3.59 0.36 6.49
CA ILE A 25 2.49 1.32 6.49
C ILE A 25 1.19 0.53 6.68
N ARG A 26 0.31 0.99 7.56
CA ARG A 26 -0.94 0.29 7.87
C ARG A 26 -2.15 1.21 7.72
N PHE A 27 -3.19 0.65 7.15
CA PHE A 27 -4.49 1.30 6.98
C PHE A 27 -5.60 0.44 7.56
N LYS A 28 -6.62 1.08 8.12
CA LYS A 28 -7.90 0.43 8.38
C LYS A 28 -8.88 0.84 7.29
N THR A 29 -9.77 -0.07 6.93
CA THR A 29 -10.87 0.22 6.01
C THR A 29 -12.09 0.72 6.80
N SER A 30 -12.95 1.48 6.13
CA SER A 30 -14.30 1.79 6.61
C SER A 30 -15.38 1.10 5.79
N SER A 31 -15.18 0.97 4.48
CA SER A 31 -16.13 0.35 3.57
C SER A 31 -15.45 -0.17 2.30
N VAL A 32 -16.14 -1.06 1.58
CA VAL A 32 -15.70 -1.66 0.32
C VAL A 32 -16.81 -1.59 -0.72
N SER A 33 -16.42 -1.40 -1.98
CA SER A 33 -17.28 -1.54 -3.17
C SER A 33 -16.50 -2.32 -4.24
N PHE A 34 -17.21 -2.98 -5.14
CA PHE A 34 -16.59 -3.71 -6.24
C PHE A 34 -17.35 -3.51 -7.55
N THR A 35 -16.67 -3.77 -8.67
CA THR A 35 -17.26 -3.86 -10.00
C THR A 35 -16.60 -5.00 -10.75
N GLU A 36 -17.36 -5.65 -11.62
CA GLU A 36 -16.91 -6.73 -12.48
C GLU A 36 -17.28 -6.46 -13.93
N LYS A 37 -16.56 -7.11 -14.85
CA LYS A 37 -16.91 -7.07 -16.26
C LYS A 37 -18.14 -7.92 -16.57
N ASP A 38 -18.98 -7.44 -17.48
CA ASP A 38 -20.04 -8.22 -18.10
C ASP A 38 -19.48 -9.29 -19.04
N THR A 39 -20.35 -10.15 -19.59
CA THR A 39 -19.97 -11.20 -20.55
C THR A 39 -19.41 -10.66 -21.87
N LYS A 40 -19.52 -9.36 -22.12
CA LYS A 40 -19.00 -8.65 -23.30
C LYS A 40 -17.69 -7.91 -23.01
N GLY A 41 -17.19 -7.96 -21.77
CA GLY A 41 -15.96 -7.32 -21.31
C GLY A 41 -16.09 -5.86 -20.85
N ASN A 42 -17.30 -5.31 -20.77
CA ASN A 42 -17.56 -3.95 -20.29
C ASN A 42 -17.66 -3.92 -18.76
N TRP A 43 -17.20 -2.85 -18.12
CA TRP A 43 -17.36 -2.69 -16.67
C TRP A 43 -18.82 -2.39 -16.30
N ASN A 44 -19.36 -3.14 -15.34
CA ASN A 44 -20.64 -2.82 -14.72
C ASN A 44 -20.53 -1.59 -13.79
N GLU A 45 -21.67 -1.09 -13.33
CA GLU A 45 -21.70 -0.10 -12.27
C GLU A 45 -21.06 -0.64 -10.98
N TRP A 46 -20.49 0.27 -10.20
CA TRP A 46 -19.95 -0.09 -8.88
C TRP A 46 -21.08 -0.49 -7.96
N SER A 47 -20.87 -1.56 -7.18
CA SER A 47 -21.76 -1.93 -6.09
C SER A 47 -21.89 -0.79 -5.09
N GLU A 48 -22.99 -0.76 -4.34
CA GLU A 48 -23.06 0.09 -3.16
C GLU A 48 -21.90 -0.22 -2.20
N PHE A 49 -21.46 0.80 -1.47
CA PHE A 49 -20.44 0.61 -0.44
C PHE A 49 -21.06 -0.12 0.75
N VAL A 50 -20.44 -1.23 1.13
CA VAL A 50 -20.78 -1.98 2.35
C VAL A 50 -19.69 -1.79 3.40
N ASP A 51 -20.07 -1.82 4.68
CA ASP A 51 -19.14 -1.65 5.78
C ASP A 51 -18.05 -2.72 5.76
N ALA A 52 -16.79 -2.29 5.93
CA ALA A 52 -15.64 -3.16 5.96
C ALA A 52 -14.64 -2.67 6.99
N ASN A 53 -14.29 -3.51 7.95
CA ASN A 53 -13.32 -3.20 9.01
C ASN A 53 -12.17 -4.21 8.96
N VAL A 54 -11.29 -4.06 7.97
CA VAL A 54 -10.12 -4.89 7.76
C VAL A 54 -8.84 -4.06 7.86
N LEU A 55 -7.74 -4.73 8.23
CA LEU A 55 -6.43 -4.11 8.30
C LEU A 55 -5.64 -4.40 7.02
N ILE A 56 -5.22 -3.34 6.33
CA ILE A 56 -4.33 -3.42 5.18
C ILE A 56 -2.93 -3.02 5.63
N SER A 57 -1.91 -3.78 5.23
CA SER A 57 -0.50 -3.48 5.54
C SER A 57 0.35 -3.54 4.28
N ILE A 58 1.20 -2.54 4.08
CA ILE A 58 2.19 -2.46 3.00
C ILE A 58 3.57 -2.54 3.63
N ASP A 59 4.27 -3.66 3.41
CA ASP A 59 5.65 -3.88 3.84
C ASP A 59 6.60 -3.84 2.63
N ALA A 60 7.15 -2.67 2.36
CA ALA A 60 8.08 -2.45 1.25
C ALA A 60 9.38 -3.27 1.38
N ARG A 61 9.77 -3.70 2.59
CA ARG A 61 10.97 -4.53 2.76
C ARG A 61 10.73 -5.97 2.31
N LYS A 62 9.51 -6.45 2.51
CA LYS A 62 9.08 -7.79 2.10
C LYS A 62 8.50 -7.82 0.70
N ASN A 63 8.38 -6.67 0.03
CA ASN A 63 7.62 -6.52 -1.21
C ASN A 63 6.24 -7.18 -1.09
N LEU A 64 5.54 -6.92 0.02
CA LEU A 64 4.32 -7.63 0.38
C LEU A 64 3.25 -6.65 0.86
N ILE A 65 2.06 -6.78 0.29
CA ILE A 65 0.84 -6.15 0.77
C ILE A 65 -0.08 -7.23 1.30
N THR A 66 -0.69 -7.01 2.46
CA THR A 66 -1.64 -7.95 3.07
C THR A 66 -2.95 -7.25 3.38
N VAL A 67 -4.07 -7.89 3.05
CA VAL A 67 -5.42 -7.48 3.45
C VAL A 67 -5.94 -8.53 4.41
N ASN A 68 -6.01 -8.17 5.70
CA ASN A 68 -6.42 -9.07 6.78
C ASN A 68 -7.95 -9.08 6.90
N SER A 69 -8.61 -9.71 5.94
CA SER A 69 -10.03 -10.06 6.03
C SER A 69 -10.23 -11.40 6.74
N ASN A 70 -11.44 -11.99 6.71
CA ASN A 70 -11.68 -13.33 7.26
C ASN A 70 -10.70 -14.37 6.69
N GLU A 71 -10.37 -14.24 5.40
CA GLU A 71 -9.23 -14.89 4.79
C GLU A 71 -8.14 -13.86 4.52
N VAL A 72 -6.88 -14.17 4.86
CA VAL A 72 -5.76 -13.25 4.64
C VAL A 72 -5.37 -13.28 3.17
N GLN A 73 -5.57 -12.16 2.48
CA GLN A 73 -5.13 -11.99 1.10
C GLN A 73 -3.73 -11.40 1.08
N SER A 74 -2.83 -12.02 0.32
CA SER A 74 -1.42 -11.64 0.24
C SER A 74 -1.04 -11.31 -1.20
N PHE A 75 -0.39 -10.16 -1.39
CA PHE A 75 -0.02 -9.62 -2.68
C PHE A 75 1.48 -9.33 -2.72
N LYS A 76 2.22 -10.09 -3.52
CA LYS A 76 3.65 -9.88 -3.72
C LYS A 76 3.86 -8.77 -4.74
N ILE A 77 4.48 -7.67 -4.32
CA ILE A 77 4.86 -6.55 -5.19
C ILE A 77 5.98 -7.02 -6.14
N LYS A 78 5.77 -6.79 -7.43
CA LYS A 78 6.72 -7.08 -8.51
C LYS A 78 7.41 -5.83 -9.00
N ALA A 79 6.67 -4.73 -9.09
CA ALA A 79 7.18 -3.44 -9.46
C ALA A 79 6.45 -2.33 -8.70
N TYR A 80 7.18 -1.25 -8.46
CA TYR A 80 6.64 0.02 -7.96
C TYR A 80 6.47 0.93 -9.18
N GLY A 81 5.24 1.36 -9.44
CA GLY A 81 4.99 2.26 -10.56
C GLY A 81 5.33 3.71 -10.21
N GLU A 82 5.24 4.59 -11.20
CA GLU A 82 5.48 6.02 -11.02
C GLU A 82 4.40 6.66 -10.14
N ILE A 83 4.85 7.40 -9.11
CA ILE A 83 3.94 8.13 -8.23
C ILE A 83 3.42 9.34 -8.99
N ILE A 84 2.09 9.48 -9.04
CA ILE A 84 1.44 10.67 -9.60
C ILE A 84 1.04 11.55 -8.43
N ASP A 85 1.65 12.72 -8.31
CA ASP A 85 1.32 13.68 -7.27
C ASP A 85 1.02 15.04 -7.90
N ASN A 86 -0.24 15.49 -7.81
CA ASN A 86 -0.69 16.79 -8.29
C ASN A 86 -1.62 17.45 -7.25
N ASP A 87 -2.17 18.62 -7.57
CA ASP A 87 -3.02 19.38 -6.64
C ASP A 87 -4.34 18.68 -6.30
N GLU A 88 -4.78 17.71 -7.10
CA GLU A 88 -6.06 17.02 -6.94
C GLU A 88 -5.90 15.67 -6.25
N VAL A 89 -4.88 14.90 -6.66
CA VAL A 89 -4.70 13.51 -6.26
C VAL A 89 -3.24 13.17 -6.04
N ASN A 90 -3.02 12.21 -5.14
CA ASN A 90 -1.79 11.47 -4.99
C ASN A 90 -2.08 10.00 -5.25
N ILE A 91 -1.38 9.36 -6.20
CA ILE A 91 -1.58 7.97 -6.58
C ILE A 91 -0.26 7.23 -6.43
N VAL A 92 -0.28 6.15 -5.65
CA VAL A 92 0.86 5.24 -5.46
C VAL A 92 0.52 3.87 -6.05
N PRO A 93 1.02 3.55 -7.25
CA PRO A 93 0.73 2.28 -7.92
C PRO A 93 1.73 1.16 -7.59
N PHE A 94 1.21 -0.07 -7.51
CA PHE A 94 1.96 -1.30 -7.29
C PHE A 94 1.51 -2.40 -8.25
N GLU A 95 2.44 -2.97 -9.00
CA GLU A 95 2.19 -4.19 -9.77
C GLU A 95 2.39 -5.40 -8.87
N CYS A 96 1.38 -6.26 -8.77
CA CYS A 96 1.33 -7.33 -7.78
C CYS A 96 0.95 -8.69 -8.37
N ILE A 97 1.30 -9.74 -7.65
CA ILE A 97 0.80 -11.10 -7.86
C ILE A 97 0.18 -11.60 -6.55
N ASP A 98 -1.05 -12.10 -6.61
CA ASP A 98 -1.75 -12.64 -5.44
C ASP A 98 -1.24 -14.05 -5.02
N ASN A 99 -1.84 -14.62 -3.98
CA ASN A 99 -1.52 -15.97 -3.49
C ASN A 99 -1.91 -17.10 -4.47
N LYS A 100 -2.75 -16.80 -5.48
CA LYS A 100 -3.19 -17.71 -6.54
C LYS A 100 -2.41 -17.51 -7.85
N PHE A 101 -1.32 -16.74 -7.81
CA PHE A 101 -0.48 -16.37 -8.96
C PHE A 101 -1.17 -15.48 -10.01
N SER A 102 -2.31 -14.87 -9.66
CA SER A 102 -3.04 -13.93 -10.53
C SER A 102 -2.38 -12.55 -10.48
N LYS A 103 -2.22 -11.92 -11.64
CA LYS A 103 -1.71 -10.54 -11.74
C LYS A 103 -2.79 -9.55 -11.33
N CYS A 104 -2.40 -8.56 -10.52
CA CYS A 104 -3.27 -7.45 -10.14
C CYS A 104 -2.46 -6.16 -10.00
N ASN A 105 -3.13 -5.03 -10.15
CA ASN A 105 -2.56 -3.71 -9.90
C ASN A 105 -3.24 -3.11 -8.68
N ILE A 106 -2.45 -2.76 -7.67
CA ILE A 106 -2.93 -2.11 -6.45
C ILE A 106 -2.62 -0.63 -6.53
N LEU A 107 -3.60 0.23 -6.20
CA LEU A 107 -3.41 1.69 -6.17
C LEU A 107 -3.81 2.22 -4.80
N VAL A 108 -2.93 2.99 -4.16
CA VAL A 108 -3.30 3.82 -3.01
C VAL A 108 -3.52 5.22 -3.52
N ILE A 109 -4.75 5.71 -3.44
CA ILE A 109 -5.16 7.02 -3.95
C ILE A 109 -5.54 7.91 -2.78
N THR A 110 -4.97 9.10 -2.70
CA THR A 110 -5.40 10.17 -1.79
C THR A 110 -6.02 11.28 -2.61
N LYS A 111 -7.30 11.57 -2.39
CA LYS A 111 -8.01 12.66 -3.05
C LYS A 111 -7.92 13.92 -2.20
N LYS A 112 -7.05 14.85 -2.59
CA LYS A 112 -6.73 16.06 -1.81
C LYS A 112 -7.91 17.02 -1.70
N LYS A 113 -8.66 17.21 -2.80
CA LYS A 113 -9.85 18.07 -2.84
C LYS A 113 -11.05 17.52 -2.07
N GLU A 114 -11.08 16.23 -1.76
CA GLU A 114 -12.14 15.57 -0.97
C GLU A 114 -11.69 15.37 0.49
N GLY A 115 -11.06 16.37 1.10
CA GLY A 115 -10.63 16.31 2.50
C GLY A 115 -9.55 15.25 2.77
N ASN A 116 -8.66 15.00 1.79
CA ASN A 116 -7.66 13.94 1.83
C ASN A 116 -8.24 12.53 2.01
N ARG A 117 -9.43 12.27 1.45
CA ARG A 117 -10.02 10.92 1.46
C ARG A 117 -9.07 9.94 0.78
N MET A 118 -8.76 8.86 1.47
CA MET A 118 -7.88 7.81 0.96
C MET A 118 -8.67 6.59 0.52
N GLN A 119 -8.26 6.01 -0.61
CA GLN A 119 -8.86 4.82 -1.19
C GLN A 119 -7.77 3.81 -1.57
N PHE A 120 -8.08 2.53 -1.44
CA PHE A 120 -7.20 1.42 -1.79
C PHE A 120 -7.89 0.56 -2.84
N TYR A 121 -7.33 0.55 -4.05
CA TYR A 121 -7.87 -0.22 -5.17
C TYR A 121 -7.10 -1.53 -5.34
N ILE A 122 -7.82 -2.59 -5.66
CA ILE A 122 -7.26 -3.86 -6.13
C ILE A 122 -7.87 -4.14 -7.50
N ASN A 123 -7.07 -4.02 -8.55
CA ASN A 123 -7.54 -4.15 -9.92
C ASN A 123 -7.05 -5.47 -10.53
N TYR A 124 -7.96 -6.41 -10.74
CA TYR A 124 -7.76 -7.57 -11.60
C TYR A 124 -8.30 -7.30 -13.01
N ASN A 125 -8.09 -8.24 -13.93
CA ASN A 125 -8.59 -8.11 -15.29
C ASN A 125 -10.12 -8.11 -15.35
N GLU A 126 -10.78 -8.95 -14.54
CA GLU A 126 -12.24 -9.14 -14.56
C GLU A 126 -12.98 -8.41 -13.45
N VAL A 127 -12.31 -8.11 -12.33
CA VAL A 127 -12.94 -7.52 -11.14
C VAL A 127 -12.03 -6.44 -10.54
N LYS A 128 -12.64 -5.39 -10.00
CA LYS A 128 -11.97 -4.33 -9.25
C LYS A 128 -12.63 -4.16 -7.90
N PHE A 129 -11.82 -3.95 -6.88
CA PHE A 129 -12.26 -3.61 -5.54
C PHE A 129 -11.76 -2.22 -5.18
N VAL A 130 -12.56 -1.47 -4.44
CA VAL A 130 -12.15 -0.20 -3.82
C VAL A 130 -12.53 -0.22 -2.36
N TYR A 131 -11.54 0.00 -1.50
CA TYR A 131 -11.75 0.22 -0.08
C TYR A 131 -11.59 1.70 0.24
N ASN A 132 -12.51 2.27 1.02
CA ASN A 132 -12.23 3.53 1.70
C ASN A 132 -11.35 3.22 2.90
N ILE A 133 -10.22 3.93 3.02
CA ILE A 133 -9.20 3.65 4.02
C ILE A 133 -8.80 4.89 4.81
N TYR A 134 -8.22 4.67 5.98
CA TYR A 134 -7.62 5.71 6.80
C TYR A 134 -6.37 5.19 7.49
N ASN A 135 -5.42 6.11 7.75
CA ASN A 135 -4.18 5.79 8.43
C ASN A 135 -4.44 5.29 9.84
N VAL A 136 -3.76 4.21 10.22
CA VAL A 136 -3.67 3.78 11.62
C VAL A 136 -2.56 4.60 12.26
N LYS A 137 -2.91 5.44 13.23
CA LYS A 137 -1.93 6.16 14.06
C LYS A 137 -1.12 5.20 14.92
#